data_AF-A0A1I1KWP8-F1
#
_entry.id   AF-A0A1I1KWP8-F1
#
_cell.length_a   1.000
_cell.length_b   1.000
_cell.length_c   1.000
_cell.angle_alpha   90.00
_cell.angle_beta   90.00
_cell.angle_gamma   90.00
#
_symmetry.space_group_name_H-M   'P 1'
#
loop_
_entity.id
_entity.type
_entity.pdbx_description
1 polymer ?
#
loop_
_entity_poly.entity_id
_entity_poly.type
_entity_poly.pdbx_seq_one_letter_code
_entity_poly.pdbx_strand_id
1 'polypeptide(L)'
;MRPRVPWMNEVDDAVLEFLQELEIDGQPVALKPGAVHYNLVEEFGMVDRSLSTFSRRMDVLADHGLLEKTEDGKGSPYRITEKGWAYLEGDLDAEELTDEG
;
A
#
# COMPACT_ATOMS: atom_id res chain seq x y z
N MET A 1 11.87 -2.24 13.99
CA MET A 1 12.07 -0.88 13.40
C MET A 1 11.89 -1.09 11.91
N ARG A 2 10.99 -0.35 11.24
CA ARG A 2 10.72 -0.59 9.82
C ARG A 2 12.00 -0.37 8.98
N PRO A 3 12.26 -1.21 7.97
CA PRO A 3 13.42 -1.04 7.11
C PRO A 3 13.33 0.28 6.33
N ARG A 4 14.46 0.96 6.14
CA ARG A 4 14.51 2.17 5.33
C ARG A 4 14.59 1.80 3.85
N VAL A 5 13.48 1.97 3.13
CA VAL A 5 13.36 1.64 1.70
C VAL A 5 13.49 2.90 0.85
N PRO A 6 14.55 3.07 0.04
CA PRO A 6 14.82 4.35 -0.65
C PRO A 6 13.76 4.79 -1.67
N TRP A 7 13.00 3.86 -2.25
CA TRP A 7 11.99 4.16 -3.26
C TRP A 7 10.61 4.50 -2.66
N MET A 8 10.40 4.21 -1.37
CA MET A 8 9.16 4.50 -0.65
C MET A 8 9.15 5.94 -0.14
N ASN A 9 7.94 6.48 -0.02
CA ASN A 9 7.64 7.77 0.56
C ASN A 9 6.43 7.66 1.51
N GLU A 10 6.08 8.76 2.17
CA GLU A 10 5.01 8.84 3.17
C GLU A 10 3.64 8.31 2.66
N VAL A 11 3.34 8.40 1.36
CA VAL A 11 2.08 7.90 0.80
C VAL A 11 2.06 6.37 0.83
N ASP A 12 3.20 5.73 0.59
CA ASP A 12 3.27 4.27 0.56
C ASP A 12 3.01 3.69 1.94
N ASP A 13 3.64 4.28 2.96
CA ASP A 13 3.43 3.89 4.36
C ASP A 13 1.97 4.13 4.76
N ALA A 14 1.40 5.30 4.46
CA ALA A 14 0.01 5.61 4.79
C ALA A 14 -0.99 4.65 4.12
N VAL A 15 -0.74 4.26 2.85
CA VAL A 15 -1.57 3.29 2.13
C VAL A 15 -1.49 1.90 2.77
N LEU A 16 -0.28 1.43 3.08
CA LEU A 16 -0.07 0.12 3.68
C LEU A 16 -0.69 0.05 5.08
N GLU A 17 -0.45 1.04 5.93
CA GLU A 17 -1.04 1.14 7.26
C GLU A 17 -2.57 1.16 7.20
N PHE A 18 -3.15 1.97 6.31
CA PHE A 18 -4.59 2.03 6.14
C PHE A 18 -5.18 0.68 5.72
N LEU A 19 -4.55 -0.03 4.79
CA LEU A 19 -5.05 -1.33 4.34
C LEU A 19 -4.78 -2.46 5.35
N GLN A 20 -3.75 -2.36 6.19
CA GLN A 20 -3.48 -3.31 7.27
C GLN A 20 -4.61 -3.30 8.31
N GLU A 21 -5.07 -2.13 8.71
CA GLU A 21 -6.15 -1.97 9.69
C GLU A 21 -7.52 -2.40 9.16
N LEU A 22 -7.67 -2.60 7.84
CA LEU A 22 -8.91 -2.98 7.20
C LEU A 22 -8.97 -4.49 6.93
N GLU A 23 -9.45 -5.21 7.93
CA GLU A 23 -9.68 -6.66 7.88
C GLU A 23 -11.09 -7.02 8.35
N ILE A 24 -11.68 -8.06 7.73
CA ILE A 24 -12.94 -8.66 8.19
C ILE A 24 -12.73 -10.17 8.30
N ASP A 25 -12.95 -10.74 9.49
CA ASP A 25 -12.82 -12.18 9.77
C ASP A 25 -11.49 -12.80 9.31
N GLY A 26 -10.35 -12.14 9.53
CA GLY A 26 -9.05 -12.66 9.08
C GLY A 26 -8.73 -12.37 7.62
N GLN A 27 -9.56 -11.60 6.90
CA GLN A 27 -9.43 -11.37 5.46
C GLN A 27 -9.16 -9.89 5.14
N PRO A 28 -8.04 -9.57 4.46
CA PRO A 28 -7.74 -8.20 4.03
C PRO A 28 -8.80 -7.64 3.08
N VAL A 29 -9.25 -6.41 3.35
CA VAL A 29 -10.18 -5.70 2.48
C VAL A 29 -9.47 -5.17 1.24
N ALA A 30 -10.10 -5.33 0.07
CA ALA A 30 -9.60 -4.77 -1.18
C ALA A 30 -10.32 -3.46 -1.53
N LEU A 31 -9.56 -2.39 -1.77
CA LEU A 31 -10.10 -1.06 -2.10
C LEU A 31 -9.48 -0.49 -3.37
N LYS A 32 -10.29 0.26 -4.12
CA LYS A 32 -9.82 1.03 -5.28
C LYS A 32 -9.02 2.26 -4.80
N PRO A 33 -8.05 2.76 -5.60
CA PRO A 33 -7.27 3.94 -5.24
C PRO A 33 -8.10 5.17 -4.87
N GLY A 34 -9.28 5.34 -5.49
CA GLY A 34 -10.20 6.43 -5.16
C GLY A 34 -10.73 6.38 -3.72
N ALA A 35 -11.04 5.19 -3.21
CA ALA A 35 -11.53 5.02 -1.84
C ALA A 35 -10.41 5.25 -0.82
N VAL A 36 -9.20 4.75 -1.11
CA VAL A 36 -8.02 4.96 -0.26
C VAL A 36 -7.65 6.44 -0.20
N HIS A 37 -7.57 7.11 -1.35
CA HIS A 37 -7.32 8.55 -1.44
C HIS A 37 -8.36 9.36 -0.67
N TYR A 38 -9.66 9.09 -0.89
CA TYR A 38 -10.72 9.83 -0.21
C TYR A 38 -10.56 9.78 1.31
N ASN A 39 -10.31 8.60 1.88
CA ASN A 39 -10.13 8.46 3.32
C ASN A 39 -8.85 9.17 3.80
N LEU A 40 -7.70 8.89 3.18
CA LEU A 40 -6.41 9.41 3.66
C LEU A 40 -6.21 10.92 3.44
N VAL A 41 -6.84 11.48 2.40
CA VAL A 41 -6.67 12.89 2.01
C VAL A 41 -7.86 13.73 2.46
N GLU A 42 -9.08 13.38 2.02
CA GLU A 42 -10.26 14.23 2.21
C GLU A 42 -10.87 14.07 3.60
N GLU A 43 -10.98 12.84 4.08
CA GLU A 43 -11.64 12.54 5.36
C GLU A 43 -10.69 12.72 6.55
N PHE A 44 -9.46 12.19 6.45
CA PHE A 44 -8.52 12.16 7.58
C PHE A 44 -7.46 13.27 7.52
N GLY A 45 -7.17 13.84 6.35
CA GLY A 45 -6.15 14.87 6.19
C GLY A 45 -4.73 14.41 6.56
N MET A 46 -4.42 13.12 6.40
CA MET A 46 -3.13 12.53 6.81
C MET A 46 -2.01 12.83 5.82
N VAL A 47 -2.35 12.90 4.53
CA VAL A 47 -1.41 13.24 3.44
C VAL A 47 -2.10 14.16 2.44
N ASP A 48 -1.31 14.97 1.73
CA ASP A 48 -1.82 15.92 0.72
C ASP A 48 -1.22 15.60 -0.65
N ARG A 49 -1.81 14.61 -1.34
CA ARG A 49 -1.36 14.13 -2.66
C ARG A 49 -2.55 13.74 -3.53
N SER A 50 -2.41 13.94 -4.84
CA SER A 50 -3.47 13.67 -5.81
C SER A 50 -3.85 12.19 -5.93
N LEU A 51 -5.09 11.92 -6.36
CA LEU A 51 -5.55 10.57 -6.73
C LEU A 51 -4.65 9.87 -7.77
N SER A 52 -4.06 10.63 -8.71
CA SER A 52 -3.11 10.09 -9.68
C SER A 52 -1.82 9.60 -9.01
N THR A 53 -1.40 10.24 -7.92
CA THR A 53 -0.28 9.79 -7.09
C THR A 53 -0.63 8.48 -6.40
N PHE A 54 -1.79 8.40 -5.75
CA PHE A 54 -2.26 7.16 -5.11
C PHE A 54 -2.33 5.98 -6.07
N SER A 55 -2.94 6.17 -7.25
CA SER A 55 -3.00 5.13 -8.28
C SER A 55 -1.60 4.60 -8.63
N ARG A 56 -0.66 5.49 -8.92
CA ARG A 56 0.72 5.13 -9.27
C ARG A 56 1.47 4.48 -8.11
N ARG A 57 1.28 4.94 -6.88
CA ARG A 57 1.98 4.36 -5.72
C ARG A 57 1.44 2.98 -5.36
N MET A 58 0.14 2.77 -5.46
CA MET A 58 -0.47 1.45 -5.28
C MET A 58 -0.02 0.45 -6.37
N ASP A 59 0.15 0.90 -7.62
CA ASP A 59 0.79 0.11 -8.67
C ASP A 59 2.22 -0.30 -8.27
N VAL A 60 3.07 0.66 -7.87
CA VAL A 60 4.45 0.39 -7.43
C VAL A 60 4.49 -0.59 -6.25
N LEU A 61 3.66 -0.37 -5.23
CA LEU A 61 3.55 -1.29 -4.09
C LEU A 61 3.16 -2.71 -4.51
N ALA A 62 2.28 -2.84 -5.51
CA ALA A 62 1.91 -4.14 -6.06
C ALA A 62 3.05 -4.78 -6.85
N ASP A 63 3.80 -4.00 -7.63
CA ASP A 63 4.97 -4.46 -8.37
C ASP A 63 6.07 -4.99 -7.42
N HIS A 64 6.17 -4.43 -6.21
CA HIS A 64 7.08 -4.90 -5.14
C HIS A 64 6.47 -6.00 -4.24
N GLY A 65 5.23 -6.43 -4.52
CA GLY A 65 4.53 -7.50 -3.81
C GLY A 65 4.00 -7.13 -2.42
N LEU A 66 3.97 -5.84 -2.06
CA LEU A 66 3.42 -5.35 -0.78
C LEU A 66 1.90 -5.19 -0.83
N LEU A 67 1.37 -4.96 -2.02
CA LEU A 67 -0.06 -5.03 -2.33
C LEU A 67 -0.31 -6.10 -3.40
N GLU A 68 -1.55 -6.51 -3.54
CA GLU A 68 -2.03 -7.37 -4.63
C GLU A 68 -3.21 -6.69 -5.34
N LYS A 69 -3.17 -6.64 -6.68
CA LYS A 69 -4.32 -6.26 -7.50
C LYS A 69 -5.28 -7.44 -7.58
N THR A 70 -6.53 -7.26 -7.14
CA THR A 70 -7.51 -8.36 -7.12
C THR A 70 -8.13 -8.65 -8.49
N GLU A 71 -7.96 -7.75 -9.46
CA GLU A 71 -8.47 -7.85 -10.82
C GLU A 71 -7.48 -7.20 -11.81
N ASP A 72 -7.49 -7.65 -13.06
CA ASP A 72 -6.72 -7.02 -14.13
C ASP A 72 -7.40 -5.75 -14.66
N GLY A 73 -6.62 -4.68 -14.88
CA GLY A 73 -7.08 -3.47 -15.57
C GLY A 73 -6.99 -2.17 -14.76
N LYS A 74 -7.54 -1.10 -15.34
CA LYS A 74 -7.44 0.25 -14.75
C LYS A 74 -8.49 0.41 -13.64
N GLY A 75 -8.03 0.82 -12.46
CA GLY A 75 -8.90 1.07 -11.32
C GLY A 75 -9.30 -0.19 -10.56
N SER A 76 -8.52 -1.27 -10.68
CA SER A 76 -8.67 -2.48 -9.89
C SER A 76 -8.56 -2.19 -8.39
N PRO A 77 -9.26 -2.97 -7.54
CA PRO A 77 -9.03 -2.94 -6.11
C PRO A 77 -7.67 -3.54 -5.75
N TYR A 78 -7.11 -3.06 -4.64
CA TYR A 78 -5.87 -3.55 -4.06
C TYR A 78 -6.11 -3.97 -2.62
N ARG A 79 -5.49 -5.05 -2.20
CA ARG A 79 -5.39 -5.47 -0.80
C ARG A 79 -3.94 -5.60 -0.39
N ILE A 80 -3.68 -5.48 0.91
CA ILE A 80 -2.35 -5.73 1.46
C ILE A 80 -2.02 -7.23 1.44
N THR A 81 -0.75 -7.56 1.20
CA THR A 81 -0.24 -8.94 1.21
C THR A 81 0.40 -9.28 2.56
N GLU A 82 0.73 -10.55 2.77
CA GLU A 82 1.55 -10.99 3.91
C GLU A 82 2.92 -10.27 3.93
N LYS A 83 3.52 -10.03 2.76
CA LYS A 83 4.77 -9.24 2.63
C LYS A 83 4.55 -7.80 3.07
N GLY A 84 3.42 -7.20 2.71
CA GLY A 84 3.03 -5.86 3.17
C GLY A 84 2.92 -5.77 4.70
N TRP A 85 2.36 -6.80 5.34
CA TRP A 85 2.28 -6.89 6.81
C TRP A 85 3.66 -6.99 7.45
N ALA A 86 4.49 -7.93 6.98
CA ALA A 86 5.84 -8.13 7.50
C ALA A 86 6.71 -6.86 7.37
N TYR A 87 6.54 -6.10 6.27
CA TYR A 87 7.18 -4.78 6.13
C TYR A 87 6.80 -3.82 7.28
N LEU A 88 5.51 -3.70 7.59
CA LEU A 88 5.01 -2.77 8.60
C LEU A 88 5.43 -3.18 10.02
N GLU A 89 5.51 -4.48 10.29
CA GLU A 89 5.98 -5.06 11.55
C GLU A 89 7.50 -4.90 11.73
N GLY A 90 8.22 -4.66 10.63
CA GLY A 90 9.67 -4.55 10.60
C GLY A 90 10.37 -5.91 10.63
N ASP A 91 9.66 -6.94 10.16
CA ASP A 91 10.10 -8.33 10.07
C ASP A 91 10.72 -8.67 8.70
N LEU A 92 10.80 -7.69 7.78
CA LEU A 92 11.53 -7.80 6.52
C LEU A 92 12.87 -7.06 6.57
N ASP A 93 13.88 -7.68 5.97
CA ASP A 93 15.14 -6.99 5.70
C ASP A 93 14.97 -6.04 4.50
N ALA A 94 15.67 -4.91 4.51
CA ALA A 94 15.58 -3.91 3.43
C ALA A 94 15.95 -4.50 2.06
N GLU A 95 16.81 -5.51 2.05
CA GLU A 95 17.24 -6.23 0.84
C GLU A 95 16.10 -7.03 0.20
N GLU A 96 15.07 -7.44 0.95
CA GLU A 96 13.89 -8.15 0.43
C GLU A 96 12.87 -7.21 -0.25
N LEU A 97 13.07 -5.89 -0.07
CA LEU A 97 12.24 -4.80 -0.60
C LEU A 97 12.90 -4.08 -1.76
N THR A 98 14.18 -4.38 -1.99
CA THR A 98 14.95 -3.98 -3.15
C THR A 98 15.20 -5.23 -3.98
N ASP A 99 14.53 -5.44 -5.10
CA ASP A 99 15.06 -6.42 -6.05
C ASP A 99 14.98 -5.96 -7.50
N GLU A 100 15.97 -6.44 -8.23
CA GLU A 100 16.49 -6.08 -9.54
C GLU A 100 15.42 -5.98 -10.64
N GLY A 101 15.35 -4.80 -11.28
CA GLY A 101 14.54 -4.54 -12.48
C GLY A 101 14.56 -3.09 -12.92
#